data_AF-A0A0C3PT68-F1
#
_entry.id   AF-A0A0C3PT68-F1
#
_cell.length_a   1.000
_cell.length_b   1.000
_cell.length_c   1.000
_cell.angle_alpha   90.00
_cell.angle_beta   90.00
_cell.angle_gamma   90.00
#
_symmetry.space_group_name_H-M   'P 1'
#
loop_
_entity.id
_entity.type
_entity.pdbx_description
1 polymer ?
#
loop_
_entity_poly.entity_id
_entity_poly.type
_entity_poly.pdbx_seq_one_letter_code
_entity_poly.pdbx_strand_id
1 'polypeptide(L)'
;MLKTNTLAFYGTTPQLASHAEFFQGGFSGDIAVVKDSGDETTELLISGIFQVDRQNFFMGPEGAYMPSGAFKREFSETKLSCQLIAVQKDAAFKTACADFPAIVGNVRALEKLIPSKKGTTLVSCIREANGVTSIQVSHSLFTKKDENVDLDTASVEEARTAEWPVQERTRMALEHAATTHMVCPLPAFDQNHASIVPGDYLRKLCGAVVIVHFALIHYYFKQDKKSVFSGVLREMVVLREPPPPPTNPLKRSVYGSGPSFSHMPATKKLRQTMDNQQHSQISTNDRTLYTVWGFLFGRTSGPRRLSVRVDDNGMMVISGNQYLFPPDASITSTRVQLRHRLYIVFFDQERHQTCRETAAYVFVRVLPGHQRPLHIRAEDDLQDIMNALLVFVSIMFPSTKRANYMTA
;
A
#
# COMPACT_ATOMS: atom_id res chain seq x y z
N MET A 1 12.29 1.34 19.52
CA MET A 1 11.51 1.12 18.28
C MET A 1 10.79 -0.22 18.40
N LEU A 2 9.49 -0.26 18.12
CA LEU A 2 8.76 -1.53 18.01
C LEU A 2 9.35 -2.32 16.83
N LYS A 3 9.66 -3.61 17.01
CA LYS A 3 9.84 -4.54 15.88
C LYS A 3 8.46 -4.72 15.27
N THR A 4 8.13 -3.95 14.23
CA THR A 4 6.75 -3.82 13.76
C THR A 4 6.36 -4.99 12.88
N ASN A 5 5.88 -6.06 13.50
CA ASN A 5 4.88 -6.89 12.84
C ASN A 5 3.68 -5.99 12.54
N THR A 6 3.19 -6.06 11.30
CA THR A 6 2.01 -5.31 10.87
C THR A 6 0.96 -6.30 10.43
N LEU A 7 -0.29 -6.05 10.82
CA LEU A 7 -1.44 -6.80 10.35
C LEU A 7 -2.48 -5.84 9.80
N ALA A 8 -2.81 -6.04 8.53
CA ALA A 8 -3.73 -5.20 7.79
C ALA A 8 -5.13 -5.80 7.81
N PHE A 9 -6.09 -5.02 8.29
CA PHE A 9 -7.52 -5.33 8.24
C PHE A 9 -8.15 -4.47 7.16
N TYR A 10 -9.03 -5.07 6.36
CA TYR A 10 -9.89 -4.27 5.49
C TYR A 10 -10.87 -3.48 6.36
N GLY A 11 -11.06 -2.20 6.06
CA GLY A 11 -11.72 -1.26 6.95
C GLY A 11 -13.21 -1.55 7.18
N THR A 12 -13.83 -2.42 6.38
CA THR A 12 -15.20 -2.89 6.60
C THR A 12 -15.31 -4.15 7.48
N THR A 13 -14.17 -4.66 7.98
CA THR A 13 -14.17 -5.81 8.91
C THR A 13 -15.14 -5.53 10.06
N PRO A 14 -16.19 -6.35 10.24
CA PRO A 14 -17.17 -6.12 11.28
C PRO A 14 -16.50 -6.10 12.65
N GLN A 15 -16.92 -5.18 13.51
CA GLN A 15 -16.43 -5.09 14.88
C GLN A 15 -14.90 -4.90 14.97
N LEU A 16 -14.26 -4.19 14.03
CA LEU A 16 -12.81 -3.99 14.03
C LEU A 16 -12.24 -3.53 15.40
N ALA A 17 -12.98 -2.72 16.14
CA ALA A 17 -12.59 -2.27 17.48
C ALA A 17 -12.52 -3.38 18.55
N SER A 18 -13.22 -4.51 18.37
CA SER A 18 -13.12 -5.66 19.28
C SER A 18 -11.75 -6.35 19.16
N HIS A 19 -11.09 -6.25 18.01
CA HIS A 19 -9.77 -6.80 17.71
C HIS A 19 -8.62 -5.83 17.99
N ALA A 20 -8.92 -4.62 18.49
CA ALA A 20 -7.95 -3.55 18.63
C ALA A 20 -7.85 -3.06 20.07
N GLU A 21 -6.65 -2.64 20.46
CA GLU A 21 -6.38 -1.83 21.65
C GLU A 21 -5.34 -0.75 21.33
N PHE A 22 -5.10 0.17 22.28
CA PHE A 22 -4.07 1.20 22.12
C PHE A 22 -2.86 0.87 22.99
N PHE A 23 -1.70 0.74 22.34
CA PHE A 23 -0.41 0.60 22.99
C PHE A 23 0.18 1.97 23.33
N GLN A 24 0.69 2.16 24.55
CA GLN A 24 1.27 3.42 24.99
C GLN A 24 2.64 3.66 24.33
N GLY A 25 2.69 4.50 23.30
CA GLY A 25 3.92 4.79 22.55
C GLY A 25 4.73 5.99 23.08
N GLY A 26 4.33 6.59 24.21
CA GLY A 26 5.03 7.72 24.82
C GLY A 26 4.99 8.98 23.94
N PHE A 27 6.15 9.55 23.62
CA PHE A 27 6.24 10.75 22.78
C PHE A 27 5.74 10.55 21.34
N SER A 28 5.72 9.30 20.86
CA SER A 28 5.25 8.95 19.52
C SER A 28 3.72 8.91 19.41
N GLY A 29 3.01 9.02 20.54
CA GLY A 29 1.56 8.83 20.64
C GLY A 29 1.18 7.38 20.91
N ASP A 30 -0.06 7.16 21.35
CA ASP A 30 -0.61 5.82 21.55
C ASP A 30 -1.03 5.25 20.20
N ILE A 31 -0.61 4.02 19.89
CA ILE A 31 -0.82 3.42 18.56
C ILE A 31 -1.87 2.32 18.67
N ALA A 32 -2.80 2.26 17.72
CA ALA A 32 -3.72 1.13 17.62
C ALA A 32 -2.97 -0.15 17.23
N VAL A 33 -3.12 -1.20 18.04
CA VAL A 33 -2.47 -2.50 17.89
C VAL A 33 -3.50 -3.62 17.92
N VAL A 34 -3.13 -4.78 17.41
CA VAL A 34 -3.96 -5.98 17.42
C VAL A 34 -3.97 -6.58 18.82
N LYS A 35 -5.15 -6.82 19.37
CA LYS A 35 -5.29 -7.53 20.66
C LYS A 35 -4.78 -8.96 20.55
N ASP A 36 -4.27 -9.47 21.67
CA ASP A 36 -3.85 -10.86 21.83
C ASP A 36 -2.83 -11.32 20.77
N SER A 37 -1.99 -10.42 20.24
CA SER A 37 -0.99 -10.75 19.21
C SER A 37 0.23 -11.53 19.73
N GLY A 38 0.16 -12.05 20.97
CA GLY A 38 1.25 -12.74 21.66
C GLY A 38 2.28 -11.78 22.26
N ASP A 39 3.52 -12.24 22.39
CA ASP A 39 4.62 -11.47 23.00
C ASP A 39 5.08 -10.26 22.15
N GLU A 40 4.71 -10.22 20.87
CA GLU A 40 5.07 -9.16 19.95
C GLU A 40 3.86 -8.25 19.65
N THR A 41 3.99 -6.98 20.01
CA THR A 41 3.00 -5.95 19.69
C THR A 41 2.90 -5.79 18.17
N THR A 42 1.73 -6.10 17.62
CA THR A 42 1.46 -5.98 16.18
C THR A 42 0.67 -4.72 15.88
N GLU A 43 1.21 -3.82 15.05
CA GLU A 43 0.51 -2.61 14.64
C GLU A 43 -0.72 -2.98 13.79
N LEU A 44 -1.88 -2.41 14.13
CA LEU A 44 -3.12 -2.60 13.39
C LEU A 44 -3.19 -1.59 12.26
N LEU A 45 -3.22 -2.09 11.02
CA LEU A 45 -3.38 -1.25 9.82
C LEU A 45 -4.82 -1.33 9.32
N ILE A 46 -5.41 -0.15 9.08
CA ILE A 46 -6.70 -0.02 8.43
C ILE A 46 -6.45 0.13 6.93
N SER A 47 -7.09 -0.74 6.16
CA SER A 47 -6.92 -0.81 4.71
C SER A 47 -8.23 -0.44 4.02
N GLY A 48 -8.16 0.28 2.91
CA GLY A 48 -9.36 0.60 2.14
C GLY A 48 -9.05 1.13 0.76
N ILE A 49 -10.07 1.13 -0.11
CA ILE A 49 -9.99 1.73 -1.43
C ILE A 49 -10.67 3.09 -1.38
N PHE A 50 -9.94 4.14 -1.75
CA PHE A 50 -10.37 5.52 -1.64
C PHE A 50 -10.06 6.29 -2.91
N GLN A 51 -10.74 7.42 -3.07
CA GLN A 51 -10.29 8.46 -3.98
C GLN A 51 -9.55 9.53 -3.17
N VAL A 52 -8.37 9.94 -3.63
CA VAL A 52 -7.63 11.06 -3.03
C VAL A 52 -8.36 12.35 -3.39
N ASP A 53 -8.74 13.15 -2.40
CA ASP A 53 -9.36 14.45 -2.65
C ASP A 53 -8.35 15.42 -3.29
N ARG A 54 -8.79 16.12 -4.33
CA ARG A 54 -7.97 17.10 -5.06
C ARG A 54 -7.81 18.41 -4.30
N GLN A 55 -8.81 18.78 -3.51
CA GLN A 55 -8.83 20.09 -2.85
C GLN A 55 -7.98 20.10 -1.58
N ASN A 56 -7.88 18.96 -0.90
CA ASN A 56 -7.12 18.79 0.33
C ASN A 56 -5.95 17.83 0.13
N PHE A 57 -5.07 18.14 -0.84
CA PHE A 57 -3.89 17.34 -1.17
C PHE A 57 -2.61 18.15 -0.95
N PHE A 58 -1.78 17.67 -0.03
CA PHE A 58 -0.51 18.28 0.38
C PHE A 58 0.59 17.19 0.49
N MET A 59 0.66 16.28 -0.49
CA MET A 59 1.70 15.23 -0.53
C MET A 59 2.78 15.47 -1.58
N GLY A 60 2.93 16.71 -2.08
CA GLY A 60 4.08 17.08 -2.91
C GLY A 60 5.40 17.10 -2.11
N PRO A 61 6.57 17.27 -2.77
CA PRO A 61 7.88 17.27 -2.10
C PRO A 61 8.01 18.26 -0.94
N GLU A 62 7.29 19.37 -0.97
CA GLU A 62 7.32 20.41 0.07
C GLU A 62 6.14 20.28 1.05
N GLY A 63 5.23 19.33 0.85
CA GLY A 63 3.99 19.21 1.60
C GLY A 63 3.17 20.52 1.57
N ALA A 64 2.88 21.06 2.75
CA ALA A 64 2.24 22.36 2.94
C ALA A 64 3.22 23.45 3.44
N TYR A 65 4.53 23.20 3.38
CA TYR A 65 5.54 24.15 3.84
C TYR A 65 5.57 25.40 2.96
N MET A 66 5.60 26.57 3.61
CA MET A 66 5.74 27.87 2.96
C MET A 66 6.76 28.69 3.76
N PRO A 67 7.93 29.05 3.19
CA PRO A 67 8.97 29.78 3.91
C PRO A 67 8.49 31.11 4.51
N SER A 68 7.55 31.78 3.84
CA SER A 68 6.96 33.06 4.25
C SER A 68 5.65 32.91 5.03
N GLY A 69 5.29 31.69 5.45
CA GLY A 69 4.06 31.42 6.19
C GLY A 69 4.07 32.09 7.57
N ALA A 70 2.91 32.59 8.00
CA ALA A 70 2.74 33.18 9.34
C ALA A 70 3.03 32.17 10.48
N PHE A 71 2.91 30.88 10.18
CA PHE A 71 3.28 29.80 11.09
C PHE A 71 4.78 29.50 10.91
N LYS A 72 5.57 29.87 11.93
CA LYS A 72 6.99 29.54 12.03
C LYS A 72 7.19 28.04 12.28
N ARG A 73 6.89 27.20 11.28
CA ARG A 73 7.26 25.78 11.30
C ARG A 73 8.57 25.59 10.58
N GLU A 74 9.43 24.77 11.15
CA GLU A 74 10.64 24.34 10.47
C GLU A 74 10.29 23.37 9.35
N PHE A 75 11.12 23.31 8.31
CA PHE A 75 10.86 22.40 7.19
C PHE A 75 10.95 20.93 7.62
N SER A 76 11.81 20.60 8.59
CA SER A 76 11.92 19.30 9.27
C SER A 76 10.61 18.81 9.90
N GLU A 77 9.67 19.70 10.24
CA GLU A 77 8.37 19.34 10.80
C GLU A 77 7.30 19.06 9.72
N THR A 78 7.68 19.10 8.44
CA THR A 78 6.74 18.95 7.34
C THR A 78 6.09 17.57 7.36
N LYS A 79 4.76 17.58 7.31
CA LYS A 79 3.95 16.37 7.12
C LYS A 79 3.28 16.44 5.76
N LEU A 80 3.48 15.40 4.97
CA LEU A 80 2.70 15.15 3.76
C LEU A 80 1.30 14.73 4.22
N SER A 81 0.24 15.30 3.65
CA SER A 81 -1.11 14.93 4.04
C SER A 81 -2.10 14.98 2.88
N CYS A 82 -3.15 14.17 2.96
CA CYS A 82 -4.28 14.26 2.05
C CYS A 82 -5.58 13.86 2.76
N GLN A 83 -6.71 14.16 2.13
CA GLN A 83 -8.00 13.61 2.51
C GLN A 83 -8.39 12.46 1.57
N LEU A 84 -8.89 11.38 2.16
CA LEU A 84 -9.44 10.22 1.46
C LEU A 84 -10.97 10.32 1.48
N ILE A 85 -11.58 10.25 0.31
CA ILE A 85 -13.04 10.31 0.13
C ILE A 85 -13.56 9.04 -0.54
N ALA A 86 -14.87 8.82 -0.47
CA ALA A 86 -15.54 7.78 -1.25
C ALA A 86 -15.26 7.96 -2.75
N VAL A 87 -15.08 6.86 -3.47
CA VAL A 87 -14.85 6.87 -4.92
C VAL A 87 -16.12 7.34 -5.63
N GLN A 88 -16.07 8.46 -6.36
CA GLN A 88 -17.29 9.13 -6.83
C GLN A 88 -17.78 8.73 -8.23
N LYS A 89 -16.88 8.46 -9.18
CA LYS A 89 -17.20 8.48 -10.63
C LYS A 89 -16.83 7.20 -11.37
N ASP A 90 -16.51 6.15 -10.63
CA ASP A 90 -15.90 4.96 -11.19
C ASP A 90 -16.73 3.70 -10.89
N ALA A 91 -17.43 3.23 -11.92
CA ALA A 91 -18.29 2.05 -11.81
C ALA A 91 -17.53 0.79 -11.38
N ALA A 92 -16.23 0.70 -11.71
CA ALA A 92 -15.40 -0.44 -11.30
C ALA A 92 -15.17 -0.51 -9.78
N PHE A 93 -15.37 0.60 -9.07
CA PHE A 93 -15.16 0.71 -7.62
C PHE A 93 -16.46 1.01 -6.86
N LYS A 94 -17.61 0.61 -7.40
CA LYS A 94 -18.91 0.80 -6.74
C LYS A 94 -18.95 0.15 -5.35
N THR A 95 -18.36 -1.02 -5.17
CA THR A 95 -18.26 -1.69 -3.86
C THR A 95 -17.44 -0.86 -2.87
N ALA A 96 -16.28 -0.34 -3.28
CA ALA A 96 -15.47 0.53 -2.43
C ALA A 96 -16.21 1.82 -2.01
N CYS A 97 -17.03 2.38 -2.90
CA CYS A 97 -17.90 3.50 -2.54
C CYS A 97 -18.93 3.11 -1.47
N ALA A 98 -19.51 1.91 -1.55
CA ALA A 98 -20.47 1.40 -0.57
C ALA A 98 -19.81 1.01 0.77
N ASP A 99 -18.53 0.63 0.73
CA ASP A 99 -17.72 0.29 1.89
C ASP A 99 -17.34 1.51 2.73
N PHE A 100 -17.20 2.69 2.10
CA PHE A 100 -16.68 3.89 2.75
C PHE A 100 -17.41 4.28 4.06
N PRO A 101 -18.76 4.31 4.15
CA PRO A 101 -19.45 4.58 5.41
C PRO A 101 -19.12 3.57 6.53
N ALA A 102 -18.95 2.29 6.20
CA ALA A 102 -18.57 1.26 7.18
C ALA A 102 -17.13 1.45 7.66
N ILE A 103 -16.20 1.81 6.76
CA ILE A 103 -14.82 2.16 7.13
C ILE A 103 -14.80 3.35 8.10
N VAL A 104 -15.53 4.42 7.78
CA VAL A 104 -15.67 5.59 8.67
C VAL A 104 -16.25 5.18 10.03
N GLY A 105 -17.29 4.34 10.04
CA GLY A 105 -17.89 3.81 11.26
C GLY A 105 -16.89 3.05 12.14
N ASN A 106 -16.07 2.20 11.53
CA ASN A 106 -15.03 1.43 12.22
C ASN A 106 -13.90 2.32 12.74
N VAL A 107 -13.44 3.32 11.98
CA VAL A 107 -12.46 4.30 12.47
C VAL A 107 -13.00 5.05 13.69
N ARG A 108 -14.26 5.51 13.67
CA ARG A 108 -14.90 6.12 14.86
C ARG A 108 -15.01 5.16 16.03
N ALA A 109 -15.29 3.89 15.78
CA ALA A 109 -15.35 2.89 16.84
C ALA A 109 -13.98 2.67 17.49
N LEU A 110 -12.90 2.71 16.70
CA LEU A 110 -11.53 2.68 17.22
C LEU A 110 -11.20 3.93 18.05
N GLU A 111 -11.56 5.13 17.58
CA GLU A 111 -11.34 6.37 18.34
C GLU A 111 -12.03 6.34 19.72
N LYS A 112 -13.19 5.68 19.82
CA LYS A 112 -13.95 5.50 21.08
C LYS A 112 -13.30 4.53 22.07
N LEU A 113 -12.28 3.77 21.67
CA LEU A 113 -11.54 2.91 22.60
C LEU A 113 -10.74 3.72 23.62
N ILE A 114 -10.37 4.96 23.29
CA ILE A 114 -9.75 5.87 24.24
C ILE A 114 -10.85 6.58 25.06
N PRO A 115 -10.87 6.42 26.39
CA PRO A 115 -11.85 7.09 27.23
C PRO A 115 -11.74 8.61 27.12
N SER A 116 -12.82 9.25 26.69
CA SER A 116 -12.91 10.71 26.67
C SER A 116 -13.08 11.25 28.09
N LYS A 117 -12.14 12.08 28.54
CA LYS A 117 -12.27 12.78 29.83
C LYS A 117 -13.25 13.96 29.67
N LYS A 118 -14.02 14.24 30.73
CA LYS A 118 -14.94 15.38 30.75
C LYS A 118 -14.18 16.69 30.47
N GLY A 119 -14.66 17.46 29.51
CA GLY A 119 -14.03 18.73 29.09
C GLY A 119 -12.84 18.59 28.14
N THR A 120 -12.54 17.38 27.65
CA THR A 120 -11.54 17.17 26.60
C THR A 120 -12.13 17.47 25.23
N THR A 121 -11.43 18.25 24.41
CA THR A 121 -11.79 18.44 22.99
C THR A 121 -11.23 17.27 22.17
N LEU A 122 -12.09 16.64 21.37
CA LEU A 122 -11.72 15.55 20.47
C LEU A 122 -11.49 16.09 19.05
N VAL A 123 -10.33 15.77 18.47
CA VAL A 123 -10.03 16.01 17.06
C VAL A 123 -9.84 14.66 16.39
N SER A 124 -10.87 14.21 15.69
CA SER A 124 -10.86 12.98 14.90
C SER A 124 -9.95 13.12 13.66
N CYS A 125 -9.45 12.01 13.11
CA CYS A 125 -8.86 12.00 11.78
C CYS A 125 -9.93 12.05 10.67
N ILE A 126 -11.19 11.79 11.01
CA ILE A 126 -12.33 11.98 10.13
C ILE A 126 -12.69 13.46 10.09
N ARG A 127 -12.87 14.00 8.89
CA ARG A 127 -13.33 15.37 8.65
C ARG A 127 -14.71 15.33 8.00
N GLU A 128 -15.54 16.29 8.37
CA GLU A 128 -16.81 16.55 7.71
C GLU A 128 -16.82 18.01 7.31
N ALA A 129 -16.88 18.28 6.00
CA ALA A 129 -16.94 19.62 5.46
C ALA A 129 -17.90 19.64 4.27
N ASN A 130 -18.84 20.57 4.26
CA ASN A 130 -19.83 20.72 3.18
C ASN A 130 -20.62 19.42 2.89
N GLY A 131 -20.93 18.64 3.92
CA GLY A 131 -21.63 17.35 3.79
C GLY A 131 -20.76 16.21 3.21
N VAL A 132 -19.48 16.44 2.98
CA VAL A 132 -18.53 15.41 2.53
C VAL A 132 -17.74 14.92 3.75
N THR A 133 -17.85 13.62 4.02
CA THR A 133 -17.02 12.93 5.00
C THR A 133 -15.73 12.46 4.33
N SER A 134 -14.59 12.69 4.98
CA SER A 134 -13.28 12.26 4.53
C SER A 134 -12.44 11.74 5.68
N ILE A 135 -11.40 10.95 5.36
CA ILE A 135 -10.40 10.49 6.33
C ILE A 135 -9.10 11.21 6.02
N GLN A 136 -8.57 11.97 6.98
CA GLN A 136 -7.28 12.64 6.85
C GLN A 136 -6.15 11.66 7.20
N VAL A 137 -5.25 11.44 6.25
CA VAL A 137 -4.01 10.68 6.45
C VAL A 137 -2.79 11.57 6.28
N SER A 138 -1.72 11.23 6.98
CA SER A 138 -0.46 11.98 6.93
C SER A 138 0.76 11.08 6.99
N HIS A 139 1.88 11.58 6.49
CA HIS A 139 3.19 10.93 6.53
C HIS A 139 4.23 11.99 6.91
N SER A 140 5.07 11.69 7.90
CA SER A 140 6.16 12.60 8.27
C SER A 140 7.22 12.58 7.17
N LEU A 141 7.52 13.73 6.59
CA LEU A 141 8.50 13.83 5.51
C LEU A 141 9.94 13.63 6.02
N PHE A 142 10.18 13.88 7.31
CA PHE A 142 11.49 13.79 7.91
C PHE A 142 11.48 12.92 9.17
N THR A 143 12.59 12.24 9.41
CA THR A 143 12.90 11.55 10.66
C THR A 143 14.24 12.06 11.18
N LYS A 144 14.37 12.26 12.49
CA LYS A 144 15.62 12.72 13.11
C LYS A 144 16.71 11.68 12.85
N LYS A 145 17.93 12.14 12.49
CA LYS A 145 19.10 11.25 12.36
C LYS A 145 19.36 10.56 13.71
N ASP A 146 19.73 9.29 13.65
CA ASP A 146 20.24 8.56 14.82
C ASP A 146 21.75 8.84 14.94
N GLU A 147 22.17 9.30 16.10
CA GLU A 147 23.56 9.68 16.40
C GLU A 147 24.51 8.46 16.38
N ASN A 148 23.97 7.24 16.38
CA ASN A 148 24.74 5.99 16.41
C ASN A 148 24.95 5.34 15.02
N VAL A 149 24.50 5.96 13.93
CA VAL A 149 24.64 5.39 12.58
C VAL A 149 26.06 5.58 12.08
N ASP A 150 26.58 4.56 11.40
CA ASP A 150 27.91 4.59 10.77
C ASP A 150 28.04 5.74 9.75
N LEU A 151 29.22 6.36 9.71
CA LEU A 151 29.49 7.58 8.93
C LEU A 151 29.22 7.39 7.43
N ASP A 152 29.54 6.21 6.90
CA ASP A 152 29.32 5.91 5.49
C ASP A 152 27.82 5.87 5.15
N THR A 153 27.01 5.27 6.01
CA THR A 153 25.54 5.22 5.82
C THR A 153 24.93 6.62 5.94
N ALA A 154 25.37 7.39 6.93
CA ALA A 154 24.90 8.75 7.14
C ALA A 154 25.17 9.66 5.92
N SER A 155 26.31 9.50 5.26
CA SER A 155 26.68 10.28 4.08
C SER A 155 25.74 10.07 2.88
N VAL A 156 25.32 8.83 2.63
CA VAL A 156 24.42 8.47 1.53
C VAL A 156 23.00 9.00 1.80
N GLU A 157 22.53 8.92 3.04
CA GLU A 157 21.21 9.41 3.45
C GLU A 157 21.13 10.94 3.44
N GLU A 158 22.22 11.61 3.79
CA GLU A 158 22.35 13.06 3.68
C GLU A 158 22.30 13.53 2.23
N ALA A 159 23.04 12.89 1.32
CA ALA A 159 23.00 13.21 -0.11
C ALA A 159 21.58 13.07 -0.67
N ARG A 160 20.88 11.97 -0.33
CA ARG A 160 19.47 11.76 -0.72
C ARG A 160 18.53 12.84 -0.20
N THR A 161 18.78 13.33 1.01
CA THR A 161 17.98 14.41 1.61
C THR A 161 18.25 15.73 0.89
N ALA A 162 19.52 16.06 0.60
CA ALA A 162 19.91 17.28 -0.11
C ALA A 162 19.41 17.33 -1.57
N GLU A 163 19.23 16.17 -2.20
CA GLU A 163 18.69 16.03 -3.57
C GLU A 163 17.16 16.00 -3.64
N TRP A 164 16.45 16.13 -2.50
CA TRP A 164 14.99 16.10 -2.49
C TRP A 164 14.41 17.21 -3.40
N PRO A 165 13.43 16.90 -4.28
CA PRO A 165 13.03 17.80 -5.37
C PRO A 165 12.10 18.92 -4.90
N VAL A 166 12.65 19.87 -4.15
CA VAL A 166 11.96 21.10 -3.69
C VAL A 166 12.15 22.24 -4.68
N GLN A 167 11.35 23.30 -4.54
CA GLN A 167 11.55 24.53 -5.30
C GLN A 167 12.77 25.29 -4.77
N GLU A 168 13.39 26.11 -5.63
CA GLU A 168 14.60 26.87 -5.28
C GLU A 168 14.45 27.70 -4.00
N ARG A 169 13.28 28.32 -3.80
CA ARG A 169 12.98 29.11 -2.59
C ARG A 169 13.01 28.31 -1.28
N THR A 170 12.91 26.98 -1.35
CA THR A 170 12.88 26.05 -0.21
C THR A 170 14.23 25.36 -0.02
N ARG A 171 15.19 25.54 -0.96
CA ARG A 171 16.49 24.88 -0.97
C ARG A 171 17.27 25.07 0.34
N MET A 172 17.39 26.30 0.82
CA MET A 172 18.10 26.59 2.08
C MET A 172 17.46 25.89 3.30
N ALA A 173 16.13 25.79 3.34
CA ALA A 173 15.44 25.12 4.43
C ALA A 173 15.64 23.59 4.37
N LEU A 174 15.72 23.02 3.17
CA LEU A 174 16.08 21.62 2.94
C LEU A 174 17.53 21.34 3.40
N GLU A 175 18.48 22.18 2.99
CA GLU A 175 19.89 22.07 3.41
C GLU A 175 20.02 22.11 4.93
N HIS A 176 19.30 23.02 5.60
CA HIS A 176 19.27 23.07 7.06
C HIS A 176 18.66 21.79 7.66
N ALA A 177 17.51 21.32 7.15
CA ALA A 177 16.88 20.09 7.63
C ALA A 177 17.79 18.86 7.43
N ALA A 178 18.53 18.79 6.33
CA ALA A 178 19.46 17.71 6.00
C ALA A 178 20.59 17.55 7.03
N THR A 179 20.92 18.58 7.81
CA THR A 179 21.94 18.50 8.87
C THR A 179 21.47 17.67 10.07
N THR A 180 20.16 17.66 10.37
CA THR A 180 19.60 17.08 11.60
C THR A 180 18.63 15.92 11.34
N HIS A 181 18.09 15.85 10.13
CA HIS A 181 17.05 14.89 9.75
C HIS A 181 17.38 14.21 8.43
N MET A 182 16.70 13.10 8.18
CA MET A 182 16.72 12.38 6.93
C MET A 182 15.33 12.44 6.31
N VAL A 183 15.27 12.58 4.99
CA VAL A 183 14.00 12.53 4.29
C VAL A 183 13.45 11.11 4.30
N CYS A 184 12.16 10.97 4.54
CA CYS A 184 11.40 9.74 4.50
C CYS A 184 10.40 9.86 3.34
N PRO A 185 10.72 9.31 2.15
CA PRO A 185 9.84 9.39 1.01
C PRO A 185 8.46 8.80 1.33
N LEU A 186 7.43 9.33 0.67
CA LEU A 186 6.08 8.78 0.79
C LEU A 186 6.10 7.33 0.26
N PRO A 187 5.61 6.33 1.01
CA PRO A 187 5.52 4.95 0.54
C PRO A 187 4.35 4.81 -0.46
N ALA A 188 4.52 5.43 -1.62
CA ALA A 188 3.53 5.52 -2.68
C ALA A 188 4.00 4.79 -3.94
N PHE A 189 3.13 3.95 -4.48
CA PHE A 189 3.43 3.06 -5.59
C PHE A 189 2.41 3.23 -6.72
N ASP A 190 2.86 3.06 -7.95
CA ASP A 190 1.96 3.05 -9.11
C ASP A 190 1.25 1.70 -9.31
N GLN A 191 0.49 1.55 -10.40
CA GLN A 191 -0.25 0.31 -10.72
C GLN A 191 0.66 -0.92 -10.88
N ASN A 192 1.94 -0.71 -11.17
CA ASN A 192 2.93 -1.78 -11.31
C ASN A 192 3.67 -2.05 -9.98
N HIS A 193 3.25 -1.41 -8.89
CA HIS A 193 3.97 -1.34 -7.62
C HIS A 193 5.39 -0.77 -7.74
N ALA A 194 5.66 0.04 -8.76
CA ALA A 194 6.90 0.80 -8.81
C ALA A 194 6.77 2.03 -7.91
N SER A 195 7.82 2.35 -7.15
CA SER A 195 7.85 3.54 -6.31
C SER A 195 7.63 4.79 -7.17
N ILE A 196 6.69 5.64 -6.75
CA ILE A 196 6.46 6.92 -7.42
C ILE A 196 7.56 7.88 -7.00
N VAL A 197 8.24 8.45 -7.98
CA VAL A 197 9.27 9.47 -7.71
C VAL A 197 8.64 10.71 -7.06
N PRO A 198 9.30 11.38 -6.09
CA PRO A 198 8.67 12.46 -5.35
C PRO A 198 8.18 13.63 -6.21
N GLY A 199 8.88 13.95 -7.30
CA GLY A 199 8.46 14.97 -8.26
C GLY A 199 7.14 14.64 -8.99
N ASP A 200 6.71 13.39 -8.99
CA ASP A 200 5.48 12.92 -9.62
C ASP A 200 4.30 12.76 -8.63
N TYR A 201 4.48 12.93 -7.32
CA TYR A 201 3.41 12.69 -6.33
C TYR A 201 2.14 13.47 -6.65
N LEU A 202 2.25 14.76 -6.96
CA LEU A 202 1.09 15.59 -7.30
C LEU A 202 0.37 15.06 -8.55
N ARG A 203 1.13 14.73 -9.59
CA ARG A 203 0.60 14.28 -10.88
C ARG A 203 -0.04 12.90 -10.80
N LYS A 204 0.54 11.97 -10.03
CA LYS A 204 0.10 10.58 -9.96
C LYS A 204 -0.90 10.29 -8.83
N LEU A 205 -0.96 11.10 -7.78
CA LEU A 205 -1.80 10.82 -6.60
C LEU A 205 -3.02 11.74 -6.49
N CYS A 206 -2.95 13.00 -6.95
CA CYS A 206 -4.02 13.97 -6.73
C CYS A 206 -5.28 13.64 -7.54
N GLY A 207 -6.31 13.11 -6.88
CA GLY A 207 -7.53 12.63 -7.54
C GLY A 207 -7.50 11.16 -7.98
N ALA A 208 -6.43 10.43 -7.67
CA ALA A 208 -6.29 9.01 -8.01
C ALA A 208 -7.22 8.14 -7.16
N VAL A 209 -7.58 6.97 -7.68
CA VAL A 209 -8.17 5.89 -6.87
C VAL A 209 -7.03 5.04 -6.37
N VAL A 210 -6.94 4.88 -5.06
CA VAL A 210 -5.82 4.25 -4.35
C VAL A 210 -6.33 3.20 -3.38
N ILE A 211 -5.54 2.14 -3.16
CA ILE A 211 -5.61 1.37 -1.91
C ILE A 211 -4.64 2.01 -0.92
N VAL A 212 -5.11 2.22 0.31
CA VAL A 212 -4.34 2.86 1.37
C VAL A 212 -4.31 1.95 2.59
N HIS A 213 -3.13 1.80 3.17
CA HIS A 213 -2.90 1.21 4.48
C HIS A 213 -2.43 2.31 5.42
N PHE A 214 -3.16 2.53 6.52
CA PHE A 214 -2.80 3.53 7.52
C PHE A 214 -3.00 3.01 8.94
N ALA A 215 -2.13 3.45 9.84
CA ALA A 215 -2.25 3.22 11.27
C ALA A 215 -3.04 4.37 11.92
N LEU A 216 -3.69 4.10 13.06
CA LEU A 216 -4.36 5.12 13.85
C LEU A 216 -3.52 5.44 15.09
N ILE A 217 -3.13 6.70 15.25
CA ILE A 217 -2.34 7.17 16.40
C ILE A 217 -3.12 8.23 17.17
N HIS A 218 -3.13 8.11 18.49
CA HIS A 218 -3.73 9.03 19.43
C HIS A 218 -2.67 9.86 20.16
N TYR A 219 -2.87 11.17 20.22
CA TYR A 219 -2.07 12.11 20.99
C TYR A 219 -2.94 12.84 22.01
N TYR A 220 -2.49 12.88 23.27
CA TYR A 220 -3.15 13.67 24.31
C TYR A 220 -2.31 14.88 24.73
N PHE A 221 -2.77 16.06 24.36
CA PHE A 221 -2.16 17.33 24.74
C PHE A 221 -2.75 17.81 26.07
N LYS A 222 -2.00 17.61 27.15
CA LYS A 222 -2.42 17.94 28.52
C LYS A 222 -2.79 19.42 28.69
N GLN A 223 -1.98 20.32 28.12
CA GLN A 223 -2.14 21.76 28.24
C GLN A 223 -3.49 22.25 27.70
N ASP A 224 -3.89 21.73 26.53
CA ASP A 224 -5.12 22.12 25.84
C ASP A 224 -6.32 21.22 26.19
N LYS A 225 -6.11 20.19 27.03
CA LYS A 225 -7.08 19.09 27.25
C LYS A 225 -7.62 18.58 25.91
N LYS A 226 -6.72 18.27 24.97
CA LYS A 226 -7.07 17.96 23.60
C LYS A 226 -6.60 16.55 23.24
N SER A 227 -7.54 15.72 22.81
CA SER A 227 -7.27 14.40 22.25
C SER A 227 -7.30 14.51 20.73
N VAL A 228 -6.23 14.08 20.07
CA VAL A 228 -6.06 14.18 18.62
C VAL A 228 -5.78 12.80 18.06
N PHE A 229 -6.61 12.37 17.11
CA PHE A 229 -6.41 11.16 16.34
C PHE A 229 -5.82 11.51 14.98
N SER A 230 -4.83 10.75 14.56
CA SER A 230 -4.11 10.94 13.30
C SER A 230 -4.07 9.61 12.54
N GLY A 231 -4.53 9.62 11.30
CA GLY A 231 -4.23 8.54 10.35
C GLY A 231 -2.80 8.70 9.85
N VAL A 232 -1.93 7.73 10.12
CA VAL A 232 -0.54 7.72 9.64
C VAL A 232 -0.42 6.74 8.50
N LEU A 233 -0.10 7.27 7.31
CA LEU A 233 0.05 6.49 6.10
C LEU A 233 1.23 5.53 6.22
N ARG A 234 1.01 4.25 5.90
CA ARG A 234 2.05 3.22 5.81
C ARG A 234 2.33 2.80 4.38
N GLU A 235 1.29 2.75 3.55
CA GLU A 235 1.41 2.41 2.14
C GLU A 235 0.24 3.00 1.35
N MET A 236 0.52 3.43 0.12
CA MET A 236 -0.47 3.90 -0.85
C MET A 236 -0.15 3.32 -2.23
N VAL A 237 -1.10 2.64 -2.86
CA VAL A 237 -0.92 2.08 -4.20
C VAL A 237 -2.00 2.62 -5.13
N VAL A 238 -1.59 3.17 -6.27
CA VAL A 238 -2.49 3.68 -7.31
C VAL A 238 -3.16 2.51 -8.01
N LEU A 239 -4.48 2.43 -7.89
CA LEU A 239 -5.32 1.48 -8.64
C LEU A 239 -5.81 2.12 -9.94
N ARG A 240 -6.11 3.42 -9.92
CA ARG A 240 -6.43 4.22 -11.11
C ARG A 240 -5.80 5.59 -11.05
N GLU A 241 -5.08 5.92 -12.12
CA GLU A 241 -4.50 7.25 -12.29
C GLU A 241 -5.56 8.35 -12.18
N PRO A 242 -5.18 9.56 -11.72
CA PRO A 242 -6.12 10.64 -11.59
C PRO A 242 -6.68 11.02 -12.97
N PRO A 243 -7.98 11.37 -13.05
CA PRO A 243 -8.55 11.83 -14.31
C PRO A 243 -7.76 13.05 -14.81
N PRO A 244 -7.58 13.21 -16.13
CA PRO A 244 -6.91 14.39 -16.65
C PRO A 244 -7.58 15.65 -16.08
N PRO A 245 -6.80 16.70 -15.77
CA PRO A 245 -7.38 17.95 -15.29
C PRO A 245 -8.44 18.40 -16.30
N PRO A 246 -9.60 18.91 -15.83
CA PRO A 246 -10.66 19.33 -16.72
C PRO A 246 -10.08 20.33 -17.71
N THR A 247 -10.08 19.98 -18.99
CA THR A 247 -9.63 20.87 -20.06
C THR A 247 -10.68 21.95 -20.16
N ASN A 248 -10.43 23.11 -19.52
CA ASN A 248 -11.37 24.23 -19.58
C ASN A 248 -11.61 24.57 -21.07
N PRO A 249 -12.84 24.41 -21.60
CA PRO A 249 -13.12 24.68 -23.01
C PRO A 249 -12.85 26.15 -23.35
N LEU A 250 -12.99 27.07 -22.39
CA LEU A 250 -12.69 28.50 -22.57
C LEU A 250 -11.19 28.80 -22.68
N LYS A 251 -10.30 27.86 -22.31
CA LYS A 251 -8.85 27.97 -22.55
C LYS A 251 -8.41 27.39 -23.90
N ARG A 252 -9.31 26.87 -24.75
CA ARG A 252 -8.98 26.44 -26.13
C ARG A 252 -8.80 27.59 -27.13
N SER A 253 -8.99 28.85 -26.74
CA SER A 253 -9.24 29.95 -27.68
C SER A 253 -8.04 30.86 -28.05
N VAL A 254 -6.77 30.52 -27.77
CA VAL A 254 -5.67 31.49 -28.01
C VAL A 254 -4.52 30.99 -28.90
N TYR A 255 -4.48 29.71 -29.27
CA TYR A 255 -3.49 29.21 -30.25
C TYR A 255 -4.10 28.61 -31.53
N GLY A 256 -5.42 28.75 -31.70
CA GLY A 256 -6.09 28.47 -32.96
C GLY A 256 -6.08 29.72 -33.84
N SER A 257 -5.08 29.82 -34.70
CA SER A 257 -5.10 30.47 -36.01
C SER A 257 -6.17 31.56 -36.19
N GLY A 258 -5.78 32.83 -35.99
CA GLY A 258 -6.48 33.92 -36.65
C GLY A 258 -6.56 33.65 -38.17
N PRO A 259 -7.57 34.19 -38.87
CA PRO A 259 -7.74 33.95 -40.30
C PRO A 259 -6.50 34.42 -41.08
N SER A 260 -5.65 33.48 -41.47
CA SER A 260 -4.59 33.71 -42.44
C SER A 260 -5.24 33.70 -43.82
N PHE A 261 -5.39 34.89 -44.41
CA PHE A 261 -5.62 35.04 -45.84
C PHE A 261 -4.36 34.63 -46.60
N SER A 262 -4.18 33.33 -46.84
CA SER A 262 -3.30 32.85 -47.91
C SER A 262 -3.48 31.34 -48.13
N HIS A 263 -4.19 31.05 -49.23
CA HIS A 263 -3.94 30.00 -50.21
C HIS A 263 -3.14 28.72 -49.84
N MET A 264 -3.84 27.61 -50.10
CA MET A 264 -3.43 26.33 -50.72
C MET A 264 -3.46 25.05 -49.85
N PRO A 265 -3.98 23.93 -50.40
CA PRO A 265 -4.27 22.72 -49.64
C PRO A 265 -3.15 21.68 -49.77
N ALA A 266 -2.83 20.99 -48.66
CA ALA A 266 -2.17 19.69 -48.72
C ALA A 266 -2.62 18.83 -47.54
N THR A 267 -3.43 17.84 -47.87
CA THR A 267 -3.88 16.75 -47.01
C THR A 267 -2.74 15.84 -46.58
N LYS A 268 -2.55 15.63 -45.27
CA LYS A 268 -1.88 14.43 -44.75
C LYS A 268 -2.66 13.85 -43.57
N LYS A 269 -3.29 12.69 -43.84
CA LYS A 269 -3.84 11.75 -42.86
C LYS A 269 -2.71 11.25 -41.95
N LEU A 270 -2.81 11.47 -40.65
CA LEU A 270 -2.00 10.75 -39.67
C LEU A 270 -2.85 9.63 -39.06
N ARG A 271 -2.36 8.41 -39.24
CA ARG A 271 -2.97 7.14 -38.82
C ARG A 271 -2.62 6.92 -37.34
N GLN A 272 -3.65 6.77 -36.52
CA GLN A 272 -3.51 6.49 -35.09
C GLN A 272 -3.37 4.97 -34.91
N THR A 273 -2.18 4.51 -34.50
CA THR A 273 -1.95 3.13 -34.07
C THR A 273 -2.23 3.01 -32.57
N MET A 274 -3.13 2.10 -32.20
CA MET A 274 -3.36 1.69 -30.82
C MET A 274 -2.33 0.61 -30.47
N ASP A 275 -1.43 0.90 -29.53
CA ASP A 275 -0.56 -0.12 -28.94
C ASP A 275 -1.28 -0.81 -27.78
N ASN A 276 -1.39 -2.11 -27.91
CA ASN A 276 -1.97 -3.07 -26.98
C ASN A 276 -0.84 -3.48 -26.02
N GLN A 277 -0.89 -3.07 -24.75
CA GLN A 277 0.14 -3.47 -23.76
C GLN A 277 0.05 -4.98 -23.51
N GLN A 278 0.95 -5.72 -24.15
CA GLN A 278 1.22 -7.12 -23.89
C GLN A 278 2.48 -7.28 -23.02
N HIS A 279 2.40 -8.20 -22.06
CA HIS A 279 3.46 -8.99 -21.42
C HIS A 279 4.90 -8.68 -21.87
N SER A 280 5.72 -8.15 -20.97
CA SER A 280 7.17 -8.08 -21.20
C SER A 280 7.81 -9.45 -20.94
N GLN A 281 8.08 -10.20 -22.01
CA GLN A 281 8.88 -11.42 -21.96
C GLN A 281 10.34 -11.05 -22.25
N ILE A 282 11.23 -11.26 -21.28
CA ILE A 282 12.67 -11.11 -21.48
C ILE A 282 13.25 -12.52 -21.59
N SER A 283 13.66 -12.90 -22.79
CA SER A 283 14.33 -14.17 -23.05
C SER A 283 15.83 -14.00 -22.86
N THR A 284 16.37 -14.54 -21.77
CA THR A 284 17.81 -14.77 -21.61
C THR A 284 18.08 -16.26 -21.81
N ASN A 285 19.21 -16.60 -22.43
CA ASN A 285 19.60 -17.89 -23.07
C ASN A 285 19.45 -19.23 -22.30
N ASP A 286 18.55 -19.37 -21.32
CA ASP A 286 18.14 -20.70 -20.84
C ASP A 286 16.85 -20.73 -20.00
N ARG A 287 16.21 -19.58 -19.68
CA ARG A 287 15.01 -19.53 -18.83
C ARG A 287 14.12 -18.36 -19.20
N THR A 288 12.83 -18.62 -19.35
CA THR A 288 11.85 -17.53 -19.52
C THR A 288 11.50 -16.96 -18.15
N LEU A 289 11.76 -15.66 -17.98
CA LEU A 289 11.35 -14.91 -16.79
C LEU A 289 9.97 -14.30 -17.01
N TYR A 290 9.07 -14.56 -16.07
CA TYR A 290 7.74 -13.99 -16.02
C TYR A 290 7.60 -13.09 -14.80
N THR A 291 6.93 -11.96 -14.95
CA THR A 291 6.46 -11.16 -13.81
C THR A 291 4.95 -11.35 -13.70
N VAL A 292 4.50 -11.98 -12.62
CA VAL A 292 3.08 -12.30 -12.41
C VAL A 292 2.59 -11.83 -11.04
N TRP A 293 1.28 -11.72 -10.92
CA TRP A 293 0.60 -11.56 -9.64
C TRP A 293 0.33 -12.96 -9.09
N GLY A 294 0.94 -13.29 -7.95
CA GLY A 294 0.58 -14.46 -7.16
C GLY A 294 -0.19 -14.05 -5.91
N PHE A 295 -0.53 -15.04 -5.10
CA PHE A 295 -1.19 -14.80 -3.81
C PHE A 295 -0.41 -15.47 -2.70
N LEU A 296 0.00 -14.70 -1.71
CA LEU A 296 0.62 -15.21 -0.50
C LEU A 296 -0.47 -15.48 0.53
N PHE A 297 -0.46 -16.67 1.11
CA PHE A 297 -1.30 -17.06 2.24
C PHE A 297 -0.40 -17.37 3.42
N GLY A 298 -0.60 -16.68 4.54
CA GLY A 298 0.25 -16.74 5.74
C GLY A 298 0.07 -15.49 6.60
N ARG A 299 1.08 -15.14 7.41
CA ARG A 299 1.05 -13.96 8.30
C ARG A 299 0.71 -12.66 7.58
N THR A 300 1.26 -12.47 6.38
CA THR A 300 0.98 -11.29 5.53
C THR A 300 0.23 -11.73 4.28
N SER A 301 -1.00 -12.25 4.47
CA SER A 301 -1.80 -12.73 3.35
C SER A 301 -2.15 -11.62 2.35
N GLY A 302 -2.17 -11.94 1.06
CA GLY A 302 -2.61 -11.04 0.00
C GLY A 302 -1.87 -11.20 -1.33
N PRO A 303 -2.26 -10.44 -2.36
CA PRO A 303 -1.59 -10.43 -3.66
C PRO A 303 -0.12 -9.99 -3.54
N ARG A 304 0.77 -10.65 -4.29
CA ARG A 304 2.20 -10.33 -4.34
C ARG A 304 2.69 -10.36 -5.78
N ARG A 305 3.55 -9.43 -6.16
CA ARG A 305 4.24 -9.46 -7.45
C ARG A 305 5.41 -10.43 -7.36
N LEU A 306 5.43 -11.41 -8.25
CA LEU A 306 6.41 -12.50 -8.26
C LEU A 306 7.21 -12.48 -9.55
N SER A 307 8.52 -12.68 -9.42
CA SER A 307 9.42 -12.95 -10.53
C SER A 307 9.59 -14.46 -10.65
N VAL A 308 8.95 -15.07 -11.62
CA VAL A 308 8.87 -16.52 -11.79
C VAL A 308 9.70 -16.95 -12.99
N ARG A 309 10.65 -17.87 -12.77
CA ARG A 309 11.41 -18.50 -13.85
C ARG A 309 10.81 -19.86 -14.14
N VAL A 310 10.64 -20.16 -15.42
CA VAL A 310 10.25 -21.50 -15.89
C VAL A 310 11.38 -22.03 -16.75
N ASP A 311 11.89 -23.20 -16.41
CA ASP A 311 12.90 -23.91 -17.21
C ASP A 311 12.26 -24.80 -18.28
N ASP A 312 13.09 -25.42 -19.13
CA ASP A 312 12.64 -26.26 -20.24
C ASP A 312 11.91 -27.53 -19.79
N ASN A 313 12.14 -27.98 -18.56
CA ASN A 313 11.39 -29.09 -17.95
C ASN A 313 10.03 -28.63 -17.38
N GLY A 314 9.75 -27.34 -17.46
CA GLY A 314 8.59 -26.69 -16.86
C GLY A 314 8.69 -26.58 -15.34
N MET A 315 9.86 -26.81 -14.74
CA MET A 315 10.04 -26.53 -13.32
C MET A 315 10.02 -25.03 -13.10
N MET A 316 9.22 -24.62 -12.12
CA MET A 316 8.97 -23.24 -11.81
C MET A 316 9.71 -22.85 -10.53
N VAL A 317 10.42 -21.73 -10.56
CA VAL A 317 11.17 -21.21 -9.41
C VAL A 317 10.84 -19.74 -9.21
N ILE A 318 10.52 -19.35 -7.98
CA ILE A 318 10.36 -17.93 -7.62
C ILE A 318 11.74 -17.34 -7.35
N SER A 319 12.09 -16.30 -8.09
CA SER A 319 13.28 -15.48 -7.84
C SER A 319 12.98 -14.43 -6.77
N GLY A 320 13.93 -14.19 -5.86
CA GLY A 320 13.76 -13.15 -4.83
C GLY A 320 12.84 -13.57 -3.67
N ASN A 321 12.87 -14.84 -3.28
CA ASN A 321 11.97 -15.41 -2.28
C ASN A 321 12.25 -14.96 -0.82
N GLN A 322 13.34 -14.22 -0.57
CA GLN A 322 13.74 -13.78 0.77
C GLN A 322 12.72 -12.88 1.49
N TYR A 323 11.76 -12.31 0.75
CA TYR A 323 10.66 -11.51 1.31
C TYR A 323 9.34 -12.29 1.46
N LEU A 324 9.27 -13.50 0.89
CA LEU A 324 8.08 -14.34 0.89
C LEU A 324 8.17 -15.44 1.94
N PHE A 325 9.38 -15.92 2.19
CA PHE A 325 9.67 -16.97 3.14
C PHE A 325 10.88 -16.59 4.00
N PRO A 326 10.96 -17.14 5.23
CA PRO A 326 12.13 -17.01 6.08
C PRO A 326 13.43 -17.46 5.38
N PRO A 327 14.61 -16.90 5.72
CA PRO A 327 15.88 -17.26 5.07
C PRO A 327 16.27 -18.74 5.22
N ASP A 328 15.79 -19.39 6.28
CA ASP A 328 15.96 -20.81 6.62
C ASP A 328 14.94 -21.73 5.93
N ALA A 329 13.99 -21.19 5.17
CA ALA A 329 12.89 -21.96 4.61
C ALA A 329 13.35 -22.95 3.52
N SER A 330 12.98 -24.22 3.69
CA SER A 330 13.14 -25.24 2.66
C SER A 330 11.96 -25.20 1.68
N ILE A 331 12.10 -24.37 0.64
CA ILE A 331 11.03 -24.12 -0.33
C ILE A 331 10.85 -25.34 -1.24
N THR A 332 9.65 -25.89 -1.25
CA THR A 332 9.22 -26.86 -2.25
C THR A 332 7.96 -26.37 -2.97
N SER A 333 7.52 -27.09 -4.00
CA SER A 333 6.29 -26.76 -4.72
C SER A 333 5.47 -27.99 -5.06
N THR A 334 4.16 -27.80 -5.17
CA THR A 334 3.24 -28.85 -5.65
C THR A 334 2.26 -28.29 -6.69
N ARG A 335 1.60 -29.19 -7.40
CA ARG A 335 0.57 -28.88 -8.39
C ARG A 335 -0.81 -29.17 -7.83
N VAL A 336 -1.70 -28.19 -7.88
CA VAL A 336 -3.10 -28.35 -7.47
C VAL A 336 -4.00 -27.96 -8.63
N GLN A 337 -4.68 -28.97 -9.19
CA GLN A 337 -5.68 -28.77 -10.24
C GLN A 337 -7.06 -28.60 -9.60
N LEU A 338 -7.72 -27.48 -9.90
CA LEU A 338 -9.10 -27.23 -9.48
C LEU A 338 -9.93 -26.86 -10.70
N ARG A 339 -10.93 -27.69 -11.00
CA ARG A 339 -11.77 -27.51 -12.19
C ARG A 339 -10.87 -27.35 -13.43
N HIS A 340 -10.97 -26.23 -14.12
CA HIS A 340 -10.22 -25.90 -15.34
C HIS A 340 -8.96 -25.04 -15.07
N ARG A 341 -8.54 -24.89 -13.82
CA ARG A 341 -7.39 -24.05 -13.42
C ARG A 341 -6.32 -24.90 -12.72
N LEU A 342 -5.07 -24.60 -13.04
CA LEU A 342 -3.90 -25.23 -12.44
C LEU A 342 -3.16 -24.19 -11.60
N TYR A 343 -2.85 -24.55 -10.36
CA TYR A 343 -2.04 -23.74 -9.45
C TYR A 343 -0.76 -24.48 -9.11
N ILE A 344 0.36 -23.74 -9.09
CA ILE A 344 1.60 -24.15 -8.47
C ILE A 344 1.63 -23.51 -7.08
N VAL A 345 1.73 -24.32 -6.04
CA VAL A 345 1.76 -23.87 -4.65
C VAL A 345 3.17 -24.05 -4.11
N PHE A 346 3.86 -22.95 -3.83
CA PHE A 346 5.16 -22.94 -3.18
C PHE A 346 4.97 -22.84 -1.67
N PHE A 347 5.71 -23.62 -0.89
CA PHE A 347 5.61 -23.62 0.56
C PHE A 347 6.92 -24.06 1.22
N ASP A 348 7.09 -23.66 2.48
CA ASP A 348 8.16 -24.17 3.34
C ASP A 348 7.80 -25.58 3.82
N GLN A 349 8.53 -26.59 3.34
CA GLN A 349 8.26 -27.99 3.62
C GLN A 349 8.36 -28.32 5.12
N GLU A 350 9.36 -27.77 5.79
CA GLU A 350 9.63 -28.08 7.20
C GLU A 350 8.55 -27.46 8.08
N ARG A 351 8.25 -26.17 7.91
CA ARG A 351 7.18 -25.50 8.68
C ARG A 351 5.81 -26.07 8.38
N HIS A 352 5.56 -26.49 7.14
CA HIS A 352 4.31 -27.17 6.81
C HIS A 352 4.12 -28.47 7.61
N GLN A 353 5.21 -29.22 7.83
CA GLN A 353 5.20 -30.47 8.62
C GLN A 353 5.15 -30.23 10.13
N THR A 354 5.87 -29.24 10.64
CA THR A 354 6.09 -29.08 12.09
C THR A 354 5.24 -27.98 12.73
N CYS A 355 4.95 -26.89 12.02
CA CYS A 355 4.29 -25.69 12.57
C CYS A 355 3.37 -25.02 11.54
N ARG A 356 2.31 -25.74 11.15
CA ARG A 356 1.44 -25.36 10.05
C ARG A 356 0.76 -23.99 10.21
N GLU A 357 0.51 -23.56 11.44
CA GLU A 357 -0.10 -22.26 11.75
C GLU A 357 0.80 -21.08 11.32
N THR A 358 2.10 -21.30 11.21
CA THR A 358 3.08 -20.29 10.78
C THR A 358 3.59 -20.49 9.35
N ALA A 359 3.13 -21.56 8.68
CA ALA A 359 3.53 -21.86 7.32
C ALA A 359 2.96 -20.84 6.32
N ALA A 360 3.79 -20.46 5.35
CA ALA A 360 3.41 -19.61 4.24
C ALA A 360 3.21 -20.45 2.97
N TYR A 361 2.26 -20.04 2.13
CA TYR A 361 1.95 -20.66 0.86
C TYR A 361 1.84 -19.58 -0.21
N VAL A 362 2.57 -19.74 -1.31
CA VAL A 362 2.49 -18.82 -2.45
C VAL A 362 1.85 -19.55 -3.62
N PHE A 363 0.72 -19.02 -4.06
CA PHE A 363 -0.04 -19.53 -5.19
C PHE A 363 0.35 -18.79 -6.46
N VAL A 364 0.67 -19.57 -7.51
CA VAL A 364 0.87 -19.08 -8.87
C VAL A 364 -0.08 -19.82 -9.79
N ARG A 365 -0.97 -19.09 -10.48
CA ARG A 365 -1.83 -19.68 -11.49
C ARG A 365 -1.04 -19.94 -12.76
N VAL A 366 -1.27 -21.08 -13.40
CA VAL A 366 -0.60 -21.43 -14.65
C VAL A 366 -1.60 -21.88 -15.70
N LEU A 367 -1.27 -21.64 -16.97
CA LEU A 367 -2.05 -22.16 -18.09
C LEU A 367 -1.82 -23.68 -18.21
N PRO A 368 -2.88 -24.52 -18.16
CA PRO A 368 -2.74 -25.95 -18.37
C PRO A 368 -2.05 -26.28 -19.71
N GLY A 369 -1.20 -27.30 -19.73
CA GLY A 369 -0.46 -27.76 -20.91
C GLY A 369 0.83 -26.98 -21.22
N HIS A 370 0.88 -25.66 -20.95
CA HIS A 370 2.03 -24.81 -21.30
C HIS A 370 2.87 -24.35 -20.10
N GLN A 371 2.40 -24.58 -18.87
CA GLN A 371 3.05 -24.14 -17.62
C GLN A 371 3.37 -22.64 -17.57
N ARG A 372 2.74 -21.84 -18.43
CA ARG A 372 2.92 -20.40 -18.50
C ARG A 372 2.26 -19.76 -17.27
N PRO A 373 3.00 -19.02 -16.42
CA PRO A 373 2.43 -18.27 -15.31
C PRO A 373 1.40 -17.24 -15.80
N LEU A 374 0.30 -17.12 -15.06
CA LEU A 374 -0.78 -16.16 -15.28
C LEU A 374 -0.96 -15.31 -14.02
N HIS A 375 -1.44 -14.08 -14.20
CA HIS A 375 -1.82 -13.23 -13.07
C HIS A 375 -3.01 -13.85 -12.33
N ILE A 376 -2.87 -13.99 -11.01
CA ILE A 376 -3.98 -14.21 -10.11
C ILE A 376 -4.75 -12.91 -9.95
N ARG A 377 -6.08 -12.99 -10.04
CA ARG A 377 -7.01 -11.90 -9.75
C ARG A 377 -7.78 -12.29 -8.51
N ALA A 378 -7.63 -11.54 -7.42
CA ALA A 378 -8.22 -11.91 -6.13
C ALA A 378 -9.74 -12.11 -6.24
N GLU A 379 -10.42 -11.28 -7.03
CA GLU A 379 -11.85 -11.37 -7.31
C GLU A 379 -12.27 -12.70 -7.98
N ASP A 380 -11.43 -13.25 -8.86
CA ASP A 380 -11.76 -14.41 -9.67
C ASP A 380 -11.20 -15.72 -9.10
N ASP A 381 -10.10 -15.65 -8.36
CA ASP A 381 -9.28 -16.79 -7.97
C ASP A 381 -9.30 -17.08 -6.47
N LEU A 382 -9.73 -16.15 -5.60
CA LEU A 382 -9.61 -16.34 -4.14
C LEU A 382 -10.33 -17.60 -3.65
N GLN A 383 -11.54 -17.88 -4.14
CA GLN A 383 -12.27 -19.09 -3.75
C GLN A 383 -11.54 -20.37 -4.19
N ASP A 384 -10.94 -20.37 -5.39
CA ASP A 384 -10.15 -21.50 -5.89
C ASP A 384 -8.87 -21.64 -5.07
N ILE A 385 -8.20 -20.55 -4.69
CA ILE A 385 -7.02 -20.58 -3.83
C ILE A 385 -7.35 -21.19 -2.46
N MET A 386 -8.48 -20.80 -1.86
CA MET A 386 -8.94 -21.38 -0.59
C MET A 386 -9.22 -22.88 -0.73
N ASN A 387 -9.89 -23.28 -1.82
CA ASN A 387 -10.12 -24.70 -2.12
C ASN A 387 -8.81 -25.45 -2.38
N ALA A 388 -7.83 -24.81 -3.03
CA ALA A 388 -6.55 -25.41 -3.37
C ALA A 388 -5.77 -25.68 -2.10
N LEU A 389 -5.79 -24.74 -1.16
CA LEU A 389 -5.21 -24.90 0.16
C LEU A 389 -5.87 -26.06 0.92
N LEU A 390 -7.20 -26.16 0.92
CA LEU A 390 -7.92 -27.26 1.57
C LEU A 390 -7.57 -28.62 0.98
N VAL A 391 -7.58 -28.73 -0.36
CA VAL A 391 -7.22 -29.95 -1.08
C VAL A 391 -5.77 -30.34 -0.79
N PHE A 392 -4.85 -29.39 -0.93
CA PHE A 392 -3.42 -29.59 -0.68
C PHE A 392 -3.16 -30.14 0.73
N VAL A 393 -3.78 -29.52 1.73
CA VAL A 393 -3.72 -29.93 3.12
C VAL A 393 -4.22 -31.35 3.32
N SER A 394 -5.36 -31.69 2.70
CA SER A 394 -5.99 -33.00 2.88
C SER A 394 -5.21 -34.14 2.24
N ILE A 395 -4.50 -33.87 1.13
CA ILE A 395 -3.77 -34.88 0.37
C ILE A 395 -2.40 -35.17 0.99
N MET A 396 -1.66 -34.14 1.39
CA MET A 396 -0.29 -34.32 1.88
C MET A 396 -0.23 -34.81 3.32
N PHE A 397 -1.27 -34.54 4.11
CA PHE A 397 -1.40 -34.99 5.49
C PHE A 397 -2.83 -35.50 5.70
N PRO A 398 -3.17 -36.70 5.18
CA PRO A 398 -4.40 -37.34 5.56
C PRO A 398 -4.35 -37.42 7.07
N SER A 399 -5.29 -36.74 7.74
CA SER A 399 -5.39 -36.71 9.20
C SER A 399 -5.17 -38.13 9.67
N THR A 400 -4.00 -38.39 10.27
CA THR A 400 -3.70 -39.68 10.87
C THR A 400 -4.87 -39.85 11.82
N LYS A 401 -5.83 -40.72 11.48
CA LYS A 401 -6.96 -41.01 12.34
C LYS A 401 -6.31 -41.20 13.69
N ARG A 402 -6.59 -40.31 14.64
CA ARG A 402 -6.13 -40.45 16.02
C ARG A 402 -6.40 -41.91 16.32
N ALA A 403 -5.34 -42.72 16.38
CA ALA A 403 -5.48 -44.09 16.79
C ALA A 403 -6.09 -43.94 18.17
N ASN A 404 -7.37 -44.31 18.27
CA ASN A 404 -8.08 -44.31 19.52
C ASN A 404 -7.24 -45.19 20.43
N TYR A 405 -6.42 -44.58 21.28
CA TYR A 405 -6.01 -45.18 22.54
C TYR A 405 -7.27 -45.25 23.40
N MET A 406 -8.17 -46.14 23.02
CA MET A 406 -9.15 -46.78 23.88
C MET A 406 -8.60 -48.17 24.14
N THR A 407 -7.94 -48.29 25.30
CA THR A 407 -7.63 -49.50 26.11
C THR A 407 -6.45 -49.09 27.00
N ALA A 408 -6.47 -49.20 28.33
CA ALA A 408 -7.44 -49.67 29.31
C ALA A 408 -7.14 -48.95 30.64
#